data_AF-A0A379VNH0-F1
#
_entry.id   AF-A0A379VNH0-F1
#
_cell.length_a   1.000
_cell.length_b   1.000
_cell.length_c   1.000
_cell.angle_alpha   90.00
_cell.angle_beta   90.00
_cell.angle_gamma   90.00
#
_symmetry.space_group_name_H-M   'P 1'
#
loop_
_entity.id
_entity.type
_entity.pdbx_description
1 polymer ?
#
loop_
_entity_poly.entity_id
_entity_poly.type
_entity_poly.pdbx_seq_one_letter_code
_entity_poly.pdbx_strand_id
1 'polypeptide(L)' 'MSNEPIPLDAGTLAALNPNRLWVRKLLKGKAVK' A
#
# COMPACT_ATOMS: atom_id res chain seq x y z
N MET A 1 -4.75 11.44 -12.26
CA MET A 1 -3.47 10.69 -12.24
C MET A 1 -3.07 10.48 -13.68
N SER A 2 -1.86 10.88 -14.07
CA SER A 2 -1.42 10.91 -15.48
C SER A 2 -1.03 9.55 -16.08
N ASN A 3 -1.17 8.45 -15.32
CA ASN A 3 -0.75 7.09 -15.68
C ASN A 3 0.73 6.96 -16.09
N GLU A 4 1.55 7.90 -15.63
CA GLU A 4 2.98 7.87 -15.82
C GLU A 4 3.64 6.89 -14.85
N PRO A 5 4.77 6.28 -15.23
CA PRO A 5 5.59 5.50 -14.31
C PRO A 5 5.99 6.32 -13.08
N ILE A 6 5.81 5.74 -11.90
CA ILE A 6 6.20 6.40 -10.65
C ILE A 6 7.68 6.06 -10.37
N PRO A 7 8.55 7.05 -10.13
CA PRO A 7 10.00 6.84 -9.99
C PRO A 7 10.39 6.36 -8.58
N LEU A 8 9.72 5.32 -8.08
CA LEU A 8 9.98 4.68 -6.78
C LEU A 8 9.78 3.17 -6.88
N ASP A 9 10.47 2.41 -6.04
CA ASP A 9 10.29 0.97 -5.97
C ASP A 9 8.93 0.60 -5.33
N ALA A 10 8.48 -0.63 -5.60
CA ALA A 10 7.19 -1.12 -5.12
C ALA A 10 7.07 -1.15 -3.58
N GLY A 11 8.18 -1.39 -2.87
CA GLY A 11 8.21 -1.42 -1.40
C GLY A 11 7.97 -0.03 -0.82
N THR A 12 8.65 0.99 -1.36
CA THR A 12 8.45 2.38 -0.97
C THR A 12 7.04 2.86 -1.31
N LEU A 13 6.52 2.53 -2.49
CA LEU A 13 5.14 2.86 -2.87
C LEU A 13 4.09 2.20 -1.96
N ALA A 14 4.28 0.94 -1.59
CA ALA A 14 3.42 0.25 -0.63
C ALA A 14 3.49 0.87 0.76
N ALA A 15 4.65 1.39 1.17
CA ALA A 15 4.85 2.09 2.44
C ALA A 15 4.19 3.48 2.47
N LEU A 16 4.08 4.16 1.33
CA LEU A 16 3.42 5.46 1.21
C LEU A 16 1.93 5.37 0.89
N ASN A 17 1.43 4.20 0.50
CA ASN A 17 0.03 4.01 0.21
C ASN A 17 -0.83 4.37 1.45
N PRO A 18 -1.86 5.22 1.32
CA PRO A 18 -2.77 5.57 2.42
C PRO A 18 -3.34 4.33 3.11
N ASN A 19 -3.42 3.24 2.35
CA ASN A 19 -4.02 2.01 2.79
C ASN A 19 -3.06 0.99 3.43
N ARG A 20 -1.80 1.37 3.68
CA ARG A 20 -0.80 0.44 4.20
C ARG A 20 -1.20 -0.27 5.50
N LEU A 21 -1.91 0.41 6.40
CA LEU A 21 -2.19 -0.11 7.75
C LEU A 21 -3.23 -1.23 7.71
N TRP A 22 -4.36 -1.00 7.06
CA TRP A 22 -5.43 -1.99 6.91
C TRP A 22 -5.04 -3.12 5.96
N VAL A 23 -4.38 -2.83 4.83
CA VAL A 23 -3.89 -3.88 3.92
C VAL A 23 -2.92 -4.83 4.65
N ARG A 24 -2.00 -4.32 5.48
CA ARG A 24 -1.12 -5.16 6.31
C ARG A 24 -1.87 -6.01 7.34
N LYS A 25 -3.00 -5.54 7.87
CA LYS A 25 -3.85 -6.33 8.78
C LYS A 25 -4.53 -7.47 8.02
N LEU A 26 -5.11 -7.17 6.86
CA LEU A 26 -5.79 -8.14 6.00
C LEU A 26 -4.85 -9.24 5.51
N LEU A 27 -3.64 -8.89 5.06
CA LEU A 27 -2.62 -9.87 4.66
C LEU A 27 -2.19 -10.79 5.80
N LYS A 28 -2.36 -10.37 7.05
CA LYS A 28 -2.13 -11.18 8.26
C LYS A 28 -3.40 -11.89 8.76
N GLY A 29 -4.49 -11.88 7.97
CA GLY A 29 -5.78 -12.48 8.32
C GLY A 29 -6.54 -11.76 9.44
N LYS A 30 -6.18 -10.52 9.77
CA LYS A 30 -6.83 -9.75 10.85
C LYS A 30 -7.96 -8.89 10.29
N ALA A 31 -9.10 -8.89 10.98
CA ALA A 31 -10.21 -7.99 10.67
C ALA A 31 -9.80 -6.52 10.80
N VAL A 32 -10.26 -5.71 9.85
CA VAL A 32 -10.19 -4.24 9.91
C VAL A 32 -11.49 -3.77 10.56
N LYS A 33 -11.39 -2.86 11.53
CA LYS A 33 -12.50 -2.36 12.33
C LYS A 33 -12.71 -0.89 12.00
#